data_AF-A0A951M628-F1
#
_entry.id   AF-A0A951M628-F1
#
_cell.length_a   1.000
_cell.length_b   1.000
_cell.length_c   1.000
_cell.angle_alpha   90.00
_cell.angle_beta   90.00
_cell.angle_gamma   90.00
#
_symmetry.space_group_name_H-M   'P 1'
#
loop_
_entity.id
_entity.type
_entity.pdbx_description
1 polymer ?
#
loop_
_entity_poly.entity_id
_entity_poly.type
_entity_poly.pdbx_seq_one_letter_code
_entity_poly.pdbx_strand_id
1 'polypeptide(L)'
;MQRLGGYVTRYLGIFAQIRDLLATFVADPSRFLALYHYLRRQGPRALAAKIYGAIFHDLRYRKWVAVYDTISTQEAAEIREFLAALARKPKFSILVPVYQTPAKELSEMIASVKGQIYDDWELCIA
;
A
#
# COMPACT_ATOMS: atom_id res chain seq x y z
N MET A 1 8.35 -15.03 -23.22
CA MET A 1 9.35 -15.57 -22.27
C MET A 1 9.54 -14.53 -21.18
N GLN A 2 9.34 -14.70 -19.87
CA GLN A 2 9.06 -15.84 -18.99
C GLN A 2 8.13 -15.32 -17.87
N ARG A 3 6.99 -15.97 -17.61
CA ARG A 3 6.16 -15.74 -16.40
C ARG A 3 6.32 -16.92 -15.44
N LEU A 4 7.56 -17.23 -15.03
CA LEU A 4 7.87 -18.27 -14.04
C LEU A 4 8.49 -17.71 -12.74
N GLY A 5 8.37 -16.40 -12.49
CA GLY A 5 8.90 -15.73 -11.29
C GLY A 5 7.96 -15.69 -10.08
N GLY A 6 6.82 -16.39 -10.08
CA GLY A 6 5.80 -16.24 -9.03
C GLY A 6 6.02 -17.04 -7.73
N TYR A 7 6.84 -18.08 -7.76
CA TYR A 7 7.01 -18.99 -6.62
C TYR A 7 8.12 -18.60 -5.65
N VAL A 8 9.22 -18.02 -6.14
CA VAL A 8 10.37 -17.62 -5.30
C VAL A 8 10.05 -16.38 -4.44
N THR A 9 9.25 -15.46 -4.96
CA THR A 9 8.82 -14.24 -4.25
C THR A 9 7.87 -14.52 -3.08
N ARG A 10 7.26 -15.73 -3.02
CA ARG A 10 6.29 -16.11 -1.97
C ARG A 10 6.95 -16.42 -0.62
N TYR A 11 8.14 -17.03 -0.62
CA TYR A 11 8.85 -17.38 0.62
C TYR A 11 9.60 -16.19 1.22
N LEU A 12 10.24 -15.37 0.37
CA LEU A 12 10.99 -14.19 0.81
C LEU A 12 10.08 -13.15 1.51
N GLY A 13 8.83 -13.00 1.05
CA GLY A 13 7.87 -12.06 1.67
C GLY A 13 7.43 -12.45 3.08
N ILE A 14 7.28 -13.75 3.37
CA ILE A 14 6.86 -14.24 4.69
C ILE A 14 7.97 -14.02 5.73
N PHE A 15 9.23 -14.30 5.38
CA PHE A 15 10.36 -14.06 6.29
C PHE A 15 10.54 -12.58 6.61
N ALA A 16 10.38 -11.69 5.63
CA ALA A 16 10.41 -10.25 5.85
C ALA A 16 9.30 -9.80 6.82
N GLN A 17 8.09 -10.33 6.69
CA GLN A 17 6.99 -9.97 7.59
C GLN A 17 7.12 -10.57 8.99
N ILE A 18 7.64 -11.78 9.11
CA ILE A 18 7.95 -12.35 10.42
C ILE A 18 9.03 -11.51 11.10
N ARG A 19 10.08 -11.11 10.36
CA ARG A 19 11.11 -10.19 10.86
C ARG A 19 10.51 -8.86 11.30
N ASP A 20 9.69 -8.23 10.47
CA ASP A 20 9.08 -6.92 10.78
C ASP A 20 8.13 -7.04 12.00
N LEU A 21 7.36 -8.14 12.09
CA LEU A 21 6.52 -8.45 13.24
C LEU A 21 7.38 -8.60 14.51
N LEU A 22 8.44 -9.41 14.46
CA LEU A 22 9.38 -9.61 15.56
C LEU A 22 10.08 -8.30 15.96
N ALA A 23 10.46 -7.46 15.00
CA ALA A 23 11.04 -6.15 15.26
C ALA A 23 10.09 -5.26 16.09
N THR A 24 8.78 -5.37 15.88
CA THR A 24 7.83 -4.64 16.73
C THR A 24 7.77 -5.15 18.17
N PHE A 25 7.99 -6.45 18.40
CA PHE A 25 8.07 -7.02 19.75
C PHE A 25 9.40 -6.68 20.44
N VAL A 26 10.48 -6.56 19.67
CA VAL A 26 11.78 -6.08 20.19
C VAL A 26 11.69 -4.60 20.57
N ALA A 27 11.01 -3.78 19.76
CA ALA A 27 10.83 -2.35 20.03
C ALA A 27 9.88 -2.06 21.21
N ASP A 28 8.88 -2.94 21.45
CA ASP A 28 7.93 -2.81 22.55
C ASP A 28 7.58 -4.20 23.14
N PRO A 29 8.30 -4.63 24.20
CA PRO A 29 8.08 -5.92 24.85
C PRO A 29 6.67 -6.09 25.45
N SER A 30 5.99 -4.98 25.77
CA SER A 30 4.62 -4.98 26.34
C SER A 30 3.60 -5.63 25.41
N ARG A 31 3.91 -5.68 24.10
CA ARG A 31 3.11 -6.38 23.10
C ARG A 31 2.99 -7.88 23.38
N PHE A 32 3.97 -8.50 24.02
CA PHE A 32 3.85 -9.90 24.47
C PHE A 32 2.76 -10.06 25.53
N LEU A 33 2.67 -9.13 26.47
CA LEU A 33 1.62 -9.15 27.50
C LEU A 33 0.25 -8.94 26.87
N ALA A 34 0.13 -8.02 25.90
CA ALA A 34 -1.11 -7.84 25.13
C ALA A 34 -1.50 -9.12 24.36
N LEU A 35 -0.52 -9.82 23.77
CA LEU A 35 -0.72 -11.09 23.07
C LEU A 35 -1.15 -12.21 24.03
N TYR A 36 -0.52 -12.28 25.20
CA TYR A 36 -0.84 -13.23 26.26
C TYR A 36 -2.25 -13.00 26.80
N HIS A 37 -2.63 -11.75 27.06
CA HIS A 37 -3.99 -11.39 27.50
C HIS A 37 -5.02 -11.71 26.42
N TYR A 38 -4.70 -11.45 25.15
CA TYR A 38 -5.56 -11.79 24.02
C TYR A 38 -5.73 -13.31 23.88
N LEU A 39 -4.64 -14.08 23.99
CA LEU A 39 -4.66 -15.55 24.00
C LEU A 39 -5.54 -16.08 25.14
N ARG A 40 -5.39 -15.51 26.35
CA ARG A 40 -6.14 -15.96 27.52
C ARG A 40 -7.63 -15.64 27.45
N ARG A 41 -8.02 -14.56 26.75
CA ARG A 41 -9.43 -14.13 26.59
C ARG A 41 -10.14 -14.79 25.41
N GLN A 42 -9.45 -14.97 24.29
CA GLN A 42 -10.07 -15.39 23.01
C GLN A 42 -9.60 -16.78 22.52
N GLY A 43 -8.57 -17.33 23.15
CA GLY A 43 -8.03 -18.64 22.82
C GLY A 43 -7.05 -18.65 21.64
N PRO A 44 -6.37 -19.79 21.43
CA PRO A 44 -5.28 -19.93 20.46
C PRO A 44 -5.74 -19.81 19.00
N ARG A 45 -6.97 -20.25 18.68
CA ARG A 45 -7.52 -20.13 17.32
C ARG A 45 -7.69 -18.68 16.91
N ALA A 46 -8.21 -17.84 17.81
CA ALA A 46 -8.37 -16.41 17.56
C ALA A 46 -7.03 -15.70 17.41
N LEU A 47 -6.00 -16.12 18.16
CA LEU A 47 -4.64 -15.60 18.02
C LEU A 47 -4.04 -15.97 16.66
N ALA A 48 -4.14 -17.23 16.27
CA ALA A 48 -3.66 -17.70 14.96
C ALA A 48 -4.35 -16.93 13.82
N ALA A 49 -5.67 -16.75 13.88
CA ALA A 49 -6.41 -15.98 12.89
C ALA A 49 -5.99 -14.50 12.84
N LYS A 50 -5.72 -13.87 13.98
CA LYS A 50 -5.26 -12.47 14.06
C LYS A 50 -3.88 -12.30 13.41
N ILE A 51 -2.92 -13.18 13.74
CA ILE A 51 -1.57 -13.14 13.17
C ILE A 51 -1.63 -13.44 11.67
N TYR A 52 -2.40 -14.44 11.26
CA TYR A 52 -2.60 -14.77 9.86
C TYR A 52 -3.22 -13.58 9.10
N GLY A 53 -4.27 -12.96 9.63
CA GLY A 53 -4.89 -11.79 9.03
C GLY A 53 -3.91 -10.64 8.81
N ALA A 54 -3.09 -10.30 9.81
CA ALA A 54 -2.10 -9.23 9.72
C ALA A 54 -1.04 -9.50 8.64
N ILE A 55 -0.46 -10.69 8.63
CA ILE A 55 0.57 -11.11 7.66
C ILE A 55 -0.01 -11.15 6.24
N PHE A 56 -1.15 -11.83 6.06
CA PHE A 56 -1.75 -12.04 4.74
C PHE A 56 -2.39 -10.79 4.14
N HIS A 57 -2.83 -9.83 4.95
CA HIS A 57 -3.29 -8.53 4.45
C HIS A 57 -2.12 -7.77 3.78
N ASP A 58 -1.00 -7.65 4.49
CA ASP A 58 0.18 -6.95 3.98
C ASP A 58 0.80 -7.67 2.75
N LEU A 59 0.79 -9.01 2.71
CA LEU A 59 1.26 -9.75 1.52
C LEU A 59 0.39 -9.50 0.29
N ARG A 60 -0.93 -9.42 0.48
CA ARG A 60 -1.86 -9.20 -0.64
C ARG A 60 -1.68 -7.81 -1.21
N TYR A 61 -1.58 -6.79 -0.36
CA TYR A 61 -1.35 -5.43 -0.80
C TYR A 61 0.01 -5.28 -1.52
N ARG A 62 1.10 -5.79 -0.93
CA ARG A 62 2.42 -5.76 -1.57
C ARG A 62 2.46 -6.47 -2.93
N LYS A 63 1.75 -7.58 -3.08
CA LYS A 63 1.61 -8.27 -4.37
C LYS A 63 0.84 -7.44 -5.38
N TRP A 64 -0.23 -6.77 -4.95
CA TRP A 64 -0.98 -5.88 -5.81
C TRP A 64 -0.10 -4.72 -6.28
N VAL A 65 0.65 -4.08 -5.37
CA VAL A 65 1.60 -2.99 -5.68
C VAL A 65 2.63 -3.44 -6.72
N ALA A 66 3.25 -4.61 -6.52
CA ALA A 66 4.25 -5.14 -7.45
C ALA A 66 3.72 -5.47 -8.86
N VAL A 67 2.40 -5.56 -9.03
CA VAL A 67 1.77 -5.88 -10.32
C VAL A 67 1.15 -4.65 -10.95
N TYR A 68 0.61 -3.71 -10.16
CA TYR A 68 -0.26 -2.64 -10.65
C TYR A 68 0.21 -1.23 -10.33
N ASP A 69 1.08 -1.03 -9.34
CA ASP A 69 1.47 0.29 -8.84
C ASP A 69 2.90 0.68 -9.26
N THR A 70 3.65 -0.26 -9.82
CA THR A 70 4.98 0.00 -10.37
C THR A 70 4.89 0.25 -11.87
N ILE A 71 4.98 1.51 -12.28
CA ILE A 71 5.03 1.93 -13.69
C ILE A 71 6.49 2.16 -14.09
N SER A 72 6.92 1.53 -15.17
CA SER A 72 8.22 1.74 -15.78
C SER A 72 8.29 3.07 -16.55
N THR A 73 9.50 3.58 -16.78
CA THR A 73 9.70 4.79 -17.59
C THR A 73 9.17 4.66 -19.01
N GLN A 74 9.24 3.45 -19.58
CA GLN A 74 8.70 3.14 -20.90
C GLN A 74 7.17 3.20 -20.92
N GLU A 75 6.50 2.54 -19.97
CA GLU A 75 5.04 2.58 -19.84
C GLU A 75 4.54 4.02 -19.61
N ALA A 76 5.26 4.82 -18.82
CA ALA A 76 4.92 6.23 -18.63
C ALA A 76 5.01 7.05 -19.94
N ALA A 77 5.97 6.77 -20.81
CA ALA A 77 6.08 7.41 -22.13
C ALA A 77 4.91 6.99 -23.04
N GLU A 78 4.58 5.70 -23.07
CA GLU A 78 3.45 5.17 -23.85
C GLU A 78 2.11 5.76 -23.39
N ILE A 79 1.91 5.93 -22.09
CA ILE A 79 0.73 6.62 -21.53
C ILE A 79 0.69 8.07 -22.03
N ARG A 80 1.81 8.80 -22.01
CA ARG A 80 1.84 10.20 -22.50
C ARG A 80 1.50 10.29 -23.98
N GLU A 81 2.01 9.40 -24.82
CA GLU A 81 1.67 9.33 -26.24
C GLU A 81 0.18 9.03 -26.45
N PHE A 82 -0.35 8.06 -25.71
CA PHE A 82 -1.78 7.74 -25.73
C PHE A 82 -2.64 8.95 -25.32
N LEU A 83 -2.28 9.64 -24.25
CA LEU A 83 -2.98 10.83 -23.77
C LEU A 83 -2.93 11.99 -24.76
N ALA A 84 -1.83 12.13 -25.51
CA ALA A 84 -1.70 13.12 -26.58
C ALA A 84 -2.62 12.81 -27.77
N ALA A 85 -2.90 11.54 -28.03
CA ALA A 85 -3.78 11.08 -29.11
C ALA A 85 -5.28 11.11 -28.76
N LEU A 86 -5.66 11.39 -27.51
CA LEU A 86 -7.06 11.47 -27.11
C LEU A 86 -7.78 12.62 -27.83
N ALA A 87 -8.83 12.29 -28.59
CA ALA A 87 -9.67 13.28 -29.27
C ALA A 87 -10.35 14.27 -28.29
N ARG A 88 -10.61 13.83 -27.06
CA ARG A 88 -11.13 14.65 -25.97
C ARG A 88 -10.34 14.38 -24.70
N LYS A 89 -9.91 15.45 -24.04
CA LYS A 89 -9.28 15.42 -22.72
C LYS A 89 -10.32 15.85 -21.68
N PRO A 90 -10.94 14.91 -20.94
CA PRO A 90 -11.92 15.28 -19.93
C PRO A 90 -11.23 15.86 -18.69
N LYS A 91 -11.60 17.09 -18.34
CA LYS A 91 -11.26 17.64 -17.04
C LYS A 91 -12.08 16.99 -15.93
N PHE A 92 -11.43 16.55 -14.87
CA PHE A 92 -12.08 16.00 -13.67
C PHE A 92 -11.55 16.65 -12.40
N SER A 93 -12.33 16.56 -11.33
CA SER A 93 -11.98 17.15 -10.03
C SER A 93 -11.72 16.05 -9.00
N ILE A 94 -10.60 16.13 -8.29
CA ILE A 94 -10.24 15.30 -7.15
C ILE A 94 -10.72 16.03 -5.89
N LEU A 95 -11.72 15.45 -5.21
CA LEU A 95 -12.27 16.01 -3.98
C LEU A 95 -11.58 15.37 -2.78
N VAL A 96 -10.93 16.19 -1.95
CA VAL A 96 -10.24 15.72 -0.74
C VAL A 96 -10.83 16.40 0.49
N PRO A 97 -11.60 15.69 1.32
CA PRO A 97 -12.03 16.21 2.61
C PRO A 97 -10.85 16.25 3.57
N VAL A 98 -10.67 17.37 4.27
CA VAL A 98 -9.60 17.54 5.25
C VAL A 98 -10.20 17.84 6.62
N TYR A 99 -9.84 17.02 7.60
CA TYR A 99 -10.26 17.22 8.99
C TYR A 99 -9.07 17.02 9.92
N GLN A 100 -8.61 18.11 10.54
CA GLN A 100 -7.47 18.12 11.47
C GLN A 100 -6.25 17.35 10.92
N THR A 101 -6.07 17.31 9.61
CA THR A 101 -5.01 16.53 8.97
C THR A 101 -3.66 17.18 9.23
N PRO A 102 -2.65 16.42 9.69
CA PRO A 102 -1.31 16.95 9.88
C PRO A 102 -0.78 17.60 8.59
N ALA A 103 -0.21 18.80 8.70
CA ALA A 103 0.23 19.59 7.54
C ALA A 103 1.25 18.83 6.66
N LYS A 104 2.08 17.98 7.28
CA LYS A 104 3.04 17.14 6.57
C LYS A 104 2.34 16.12 5.65
N GLU A 105 1.35 15.40 6.17
CA GLU A 105 0.60 14.40 5.42
C GLU A 105 -0.20 15.05 4.28
N LEU A 106 -0.81 16.21 4.55
CA LEU A 106 -1.52 16.98 3.52
C LEU A 106 -0.57 17.41 2.39
N SER A 107 0.65 17.84 2.74
CA SER A 107 1.66 18.25 1.76
C SER A 107 2.15 17.07 0.91
N GLU A 108 2.37 15.90 1.53
CA GLU A 108 2.76 14.67 0.83
C GLU A 108 1.66 14.19 -0.12
N MET A 109 0.40 14.28 0.29
CA MET A 109 -0.75 13.97 -0.57
C MET A 109 -0.82 14.91 -1.77
N ILE A 110 -0.71 16.23 -1.57
CA ILE A 110 -0.70 17.21 -2.67
C ILE A 110 0.46 16.93 -3.64
N ALA A 111 1.65 16.62 -3.12
CA ALA A 111 2.80 16.29 -3.95
C ALA A 111 2.56 15.02 -4.79
N SER A 112 1.91 14.01 -4.21
CA SER A 112 1.52 12.78 -4.93
C SER A 112 0.53 13.08 -6.07
N VAL A 113 -0.51 13.89 -5.82
CA VAL A 113 -1.48 14.29 -6.85
C VAL A 113 -0.82 15.11 -7.96
N LYS A 114 0.10 16.01 -7.61
CA LYS A 114 0.89 16.78 -8.60
C LYS A 114 1.80 15.90 -9.46
N GLY A 115 2.15 14.70 -9.00
CA GLY A 115 2.98 13.73 -9.73
C GLY A 115 2.22 12.86 -10.73
N GLN A 116 0.92 13.09 -10.94
CA GLN A 116 0.11 12.32 -11.90
C GLN A 116 0.58 12.55 -13.35
N ILE A 117 0.39 11.54 -14.20
CA ILE A 117 0.76 11.61 -15.63
C ILE A 117 -0.27 12.41 -16.44
N TYR A 118 -1.55 12.32 -16.07
CA TYR A 118 -2.61 13.12 -16.67
C TYR A 118 -2.59 14.54 -16.11
N ASP A 119 -2.71 15.53 -16.97
CA ASP A 119 -2.49 16.94 -16.66
C ASP A 119 -3.77 17.76 -16.43
N ASP A 120 -4.89 17.36 -17.03
CA ASP A 120 -6.14 18.14 -16.99
C ASP A 120 -7.05 17.76 -15.81
N TRP A 121 -6.64 18.13 -14.60
CA TRP A 121 -7.42 17.90 -13.38
C TRP A 121 -7.48 19.13 -12.48
N GLU A 122 -8.48 19.15 -11.59
CA GLU A 122 -8.61 20.10 -10.48
C GLU A 122 -8.48 19.36 -9.15
N LEU A 123 -7.89 20.01 -8.16
CA LEU A 123 -7.84 19.51 -6.79
C LEU A 123 -8.64 20.45 -5.90
N CYS A 124 -9.73 19.95 -5.34
CA CYS A 124 -10.59 20.68 -4.43
C CYS A 124 -10.40 20.13 -3.02
N ILE A 125 -9.90 20.97 -2.13
CA ILE A 125 -9.66 20.65 -0.73
C ILE A 125 -10.64 21.47 0.10
N ALA A 126 -11.40 20.80 0.96
CA ALA A 126 -12.43 21.41 1.80
C ALA A 126 -12.39 20.86 3.22
#